data_AF-A0A535ZRJ7-F1
#
_entry.id   AF-A0A535ZRJ7-F1
#
_cell.length_a   1.000
_cell.length_b   1.000
_cell.length_c   1.000
_cell.angle_alpha   90.00
_cell.angle_beta   90.00
_cell.angle_gamma   90.00
#
_symmetry.space_group_name_H-M   'P 1'
#
loop_
_entity.id
_entity.type
_entity.pdbx_description
1 polymer ?
#
loop_
_entity_poly.entity_id
_entity_poly.type
_entity_poly.pdbx_seq_one_letter_code
_entity_poly.pdbx_strand_id
1 'polypeptide(L)'
;MATRTTKPLSRDSGEPPNRRNAQLDALDWIPDVVVLSDARGSIVFTNQSTERMTGRRRSELIGSPIEVLVPERVRKREPATSP
;
A
#
# COMPACT_ATOMS: atom_id res chain seq x y z
N MET A 1 -10.53 -22.35 16.11
CA MET A 1 -9.56 -22.90 15.15
C MET A 1 -9.73 -22.15 13.84
N ALA A 2 -8.82 -21.22 13.51
CA ALA A 2 -8.91 -20.41 12.29
C ALA A 2 -8.03 -21.05 11.20
N THR A 3 -8.66 -21.48 10.11
CA THR A 3 -8.03 -22.09 8.95
C THR A 3 -7.18 -21.05 8.20
N ARG A 4 -5.85 -21.23 8.23
CA ARG A 4 -4.91 -20.51 7.36
C ARG A 4 -5.08 -21.03 5.93
N THR A 5 -5.81 -20.27 5.10
CA THR A 5 -5.87 -20.51 3.65
C THR A 5 -4.65 -19.86 3.00
N THR A 6 -3.58 -20.63 2.80
CA THR A 6 -2.46 -20.23 1.95
C THR A 6 -2.85 -20.41 0.49
N LYS A 7 -3.03 -19.30 -0.23
CA LYS A 7 -3.23 -19.28 -1.69
C LYS A 7 -1.99 -19.91 -2.35
N PRO A 8 -2.14 -20.90 -3.25
CA PRO A 8 -0.99 -21.60 -3.83
C PRO A 8 -0.16 -20.64 -4.68
N LEU A 9 1.16 -20.73 -4.53
CA LEU A 9 2.16 -20.03 -5.32
C LEU A 9 2.09 -20.54 -6.77
N SER A 10 1.33 -19.85 -7.63
CA SER A 10 1.36 -20.09 -9.07
C SER A 10 2.75 -19.71 -9.59
N ARG A 11 3.60 -20.73 -9.74
CA ARG A 11 4.85 -20.64 -10.50
C ARG A 11 4.47 -20.55 -11.99
N ASP A 12 4.51 -19.34 -12.54
CA ASP A 12 4.63 -19.17 -13.97
C ASP A 12 6.13 -19.08 -14.33
N SER A 13 6.46 -19.74 -15.43
CA SER A 13 7.79 -20.06 -15.92
C SER A 13 8.51 -18.87 -16.56
N GLY A 14 9.81 -18.70 -16.27
CA GLY A 14 10.78 -18.22 -17.28
C GLY A 14 11.70 -17.05 -16.96
N GLU A 15 11.42 -16.18 -15.99
CA GLU A 15 12.32 -15.09 -15.61
C GLU A 15 12.74 -15.20 -14.12
N PRO A 16 14.03 -15.07 -13.78
CA PRO A 16 14.41 -14.89 -12.38
C PRO A 16 13.72 -13.61 -11.89
N PRO A 17 12.91 -13.67 -10.81
CA PRO A 17 12.14 -12.53 -10.38
C PRO A 17 13.12 -11.39 -10.11
N ASN A 18 12.96 -10.32 -10.87
CA ASN A 18 13.79 -9.12 -10.80
C ASN A 18 13.91 -8.77 -9.30
N ARG A 19 15.09 -8.86 -8.69
CA ARG A 19 15.25 -8.87 -7.21
C ARG A 19 14.53 -7.71 -6.50
N ARG A 20 14.33 -6.59 -7.21
CA ARG A 20 13.55 -5.42 -6.75
C ARG A 20 12.05 -5.70 -6.62
N ASN A 21 11.46 -6.51 -7.50
CA ASN A 21 10.02 -6.81 -7.51
C ASN A 21 9.68 -7.90 -6.49
N ALA A 22 10.52 -8.94 -6.37
CA ALA A 22 10.31 -10.04 -5.40
C ALA A 22 10.17 -9.56 -3.94
N GLN A 23 10.81 -8.43 -3.61
CA GLN A 23 10.79 -7.85 -2.28
C GLN A 23 9.50 -7.07 -2.00
N LEU A 24 8.89 -6.49 -3.04
CA LEU A 24 7.58 -5.83 -2.95
C LEU A 24 6.45 -6.85 -2.94
N ASP A 25 6.61 -7.98 -3.63
CA ASP A 25 5.62 -9.06 -3.64
C ASP A 25 5.35 -9.61 -2.23
N ALA A 26 6.36 -9.63 -1.36
CA ALA A 26 6.20 -10.03 0.04
C ALA A 26 5.22 -9.12 0.82
N LEU A 27 5.16 -7.83 0.47
CA LEU A 27 4.30 -6.85 1.13
C LEU A 27 2.81 -7.06 0.81
N ASP A 28 2.51 -7.68 -0.34
CA ASP A 28 1.14 -8.05 -0.70
C ASP A 28 0.56 -9.18 0.17
N TRP A 29 1.43 -9.94 0.85
CA TRP A 29 1.02 -11.00 1.76
C TRP A 29 0.85 -10.54 3.21
N ILE A 30 1.27 -9.32 3.54
CA ILE A 30 1.11 -8.76 4.88
C ILE A 30 -0.36 -8.37 5.08
N PRO A 31 -1.01 -8.78 6.20
CA PRO A 31 -2.42 -8.48 6.45
C PRO A 31 -2.66 -7.00 6.79
N ASP A 32 -1.62 -6.26 7.13
CA ASP A 32 -1.67 -4.84 7.45
C ASP A 32 -1.64 -3.95 6.20
N VAL A 33 -2.11 -2.71 6.36
CA VAL A 33 -2.00 -1.65 5.36
C VAL A 33 -0.54 -1.26 5.18
N VAL A 34 -0.03 -1.34 3.94
CA VAL A 34 1.31 -0.88 3.57
C VAL A 34 1.19 0.13 2.44
N VAL A 35 1.74 1.33 2.68
CA VAL A 35 1.75 2.45 1.73
C VAL A 35 3.15 3.04 1.72
N LEU A 36 3.67 3.30 0.52
CA LEU A 36 4.93 4.02 0.33
C LEU A 36 4.65 5.31 -0.44
N SER A 37 5.20 6.42 0.05
CA SER A 37 5.14 7.71 -0.63
C SER A 37 6.52 8.15 -1.13
N ASP A 38 6.55 9.00 -2.14
CA ASP A 38 7.76 9.74 -2.50
C ASP A 38 8.05 10.87 -1.50
N ALA A 39 9.11 11.63 -1.77
CA ALA A 39 9.55 12.74 -0.92
C ALA A 39 8.55 13.92 -0.88
N ARG A 40 7.58 13.98 -1.81
CA ARG A 40 6.52 14.99 -1.85
C ARG A 40 5.23 14.50 -1.20
N GLY A 41 5.22 13.28 -0.67
CA GLY A 41 4.04 12.69 -0.03
C GLY A 41 3.08 12.00 -1.00
N SER A 42 3.41 11.92 -2.30
CA SER A 42 2.59 11.20 -3.28
C SER A 42 2.78 9.69 -3.14
N ILE A 43 1.69 8.94 -3.06
CA ILE A 43 1.72 7.48 -2.93
C ILE A 43 2.29 6.85 -4.21
N VAL A 44 3.35 6.07 -4.08
CA VAL A 44 4.01 5.34 -5.18
C VAL A 44 3.77 3.83 -5.12
N PHE A 45 3.37 3.31 -3.96
CA PHE A 45 3.04 1.90 -3.78
C PHE A 45 1.96 1.70 -2.71
N THR A 46 1.14 0.69 -2.91
CA THR A 46 0.19 0.20 -1.91
C THR A 46 -0.06 -1.29 -2.12
N ASN A 47 -0.25 -2.03 -1.03
CA ASN A 47 -0.51 -3.47 -1.08
C ASN A 47 -2.02 -3.79 -1.22
N GLN A 48 -2.35 -5.05 -1.52
CA GLN A 48 -3.74 -5.49 -1.63
C GLN A 48 -4.56 -5.30 -0.33
N SER A 49 -3.92 -5.43 0.84
CA SER A 49 -4.59 -5.23 2.14
C SER A 49 -5.07 -3.79 2.32
N THR A 50 -4.38 -2.81 1.72
CA THR A 50 -4.81 -1.40 1.75
C THR A 50 -6.16 -1.21 1.08
N GLU A 51 -6.40 -1.80 -0.09
CA GLU A 51 -7.71 -1.69 -0.75
C GLU A 51 -8.81 -2.30 0.10
N ARG A 52 -8.54 -3.47 0.70
CA ARG A 52 -9.50 -4.19 1.54
C ARG A 52 -9.87 -3.44 2.82
N MET A 53 -8.87 -2.83 3.47
CA MET A 53 -9.05 -2.19 4.77
C MET A 53 -9.51 -0.74 4.67
N THR A 54 -9.13 -0.02 3.62
CA THR A 54 -9.50 1.40 3.42
C THR A 54 -10.71 1.57 2.49
N GLY A 55 -11.03 0.56 1.68
CA GLY A 55 -12.11 0.60 0.69
C GLY A 55 -11.76 1.39 -0.58
N ARG A 56 -10.54 1.93 -0.69
CA ARG A 56 -10.09 2.72 -1.85
C ARG A 56 -9.29 1.85 -2.81
N ARG A 57 -9.52 2.02 -4.11
CA ARG A 57 -8.76 1.26 -5.12
C ARG A 57 -7.35 1.80 -5.27
N ARG A 58 -6.39 0.93 -5.59
CA ARG A 58 -5.01 1.31 -5.90
C ARG A 58 -4.95 2.39 -6.98
N SER A 59 -5.80 2.31 -8.00
CA SER A 59 -5.88 3.32 -9.07
C SER A 59 -6.27 4.72 -8.57
N GLU A 60 -6.95 4.81 -7.43
CA GLU A 60 -7.33 6.09 -6.80
C GLU A 60 -6.24 6.59 -5.84
N LEU A 61 -5.39 5.68 -5.35
CA LEU A 61 -4.36 5.97 -4.37
C LEU A 61 -3.02 6.34 -5.03
N ILE A 62 -2.60 5.63 -6.08
CA ILE A 62 -1.32 5.91 -6.73
C ILE A 62 -1.30 7.33 -7.31
N GLY A 63 -0.27 8.09 -6.97
CA GLY A 63 -0.11 9.51 -7.31
C GLY A 63 -0.85 10.48 -6.38
N SER A 64 -1.81 10.00 -5.59
CA SER A 64 -2.54 10.82 -4.63
C SER A 64 -1.68 11.13 -3.39
N PRO A 65 -1.92 12.25 -2.70
CA PRO A 65 -1.27 12.56 -1.43
C PRO A 65 -1.63 11.54 -0.35
N ILE A 66 -0.69 11.18 0.54
CA ILE A 66 -0.91 10.20 1.61
C ILE A 66 -2.03 10.61 2.59
N GLU A 67 -2.32 11.89 2.69
CA GLU A 67 -3.33 12.50 3.55
C GLU A 67 -4.75 12.00 3.23
N VAL A 68 -5.01 11.50 2.02
CA VAL A 68 -6.32 10.92 1.64
C VAL A 68 -6.67 9.67 2.45
N LEU A 69 -5.67 9.03 3.06
CA LEU A 69 -5.82 7.88 3.94
C LEU A 69 -5.95 8.26 5.42
N VAL A 70 -5.71 9.53 5.77
CA VAL A 70 -5.80 10.03 7.15
C VAL A 70 -7.23 10.53 7.43
N PRO A 71 -7.98 9.88 8.33
CA PRO A 71 -9.33 10.33 8.68
C PRO A 71 -9.33 11.78 9.23
N GLU A 72 -10.36 12.57 8.92
CA GLU A 72 -10.51 13.98 9.37
C GLU A 72 -10.15 14.17 10.86
N ARG A 73 -10.66 13.27 11.71
CA ARG A 73 -10.51 13.30 13.17
C ARG A 73 -9.08 13.21 13.68
N VAL A 74 -8.16 12.69 12.88
CA VAL A 74 -6.73 12.51 13.24
C VAL A 74 -5.80 13.32 12.34
N ARG A 75 -6.32 14.11 11.40
CA ARG A 75 -5.51 15.11 10.71
C ARG A 75 -5.01 16.10 11.76
N LYS A 76 -3.73 16.02 12.12
CA LYS A 76 -3.05 17.16 12.74
C LYS A 76 -3.23 18.33 11.78
N ARG A 77 -3.90 19.39 12.22
CA ARG A 77 -3.81 20.68 11.52
C ARG A 77 -2.32 21.03 11.52
N GLU A 78 -1.67 20.95 10.37
CA GLU A 78 -0.47 21.75 10.19
C GLU A 78 -0.87 23.19 10.49
N PRO A 79 -0.15 23.92 11.36
CA PRO A 79 -0.36 25.35 11.47
C PRO A 79 -0.17 25.90 10.06
N ALA A 80 -1.14 26.69 9.60
CA ALA A 80 -1.06 27.36 8.31
C ALA A 80 0.32 28.01 8.22
N THR A 81 1.18 27.50 7.35
CA THR A 81 2.44 28.15 7.02
C THR A 81 2.07 29.42 6.26
N SER A 82 1.86 30.51 7.00
CA SER A 82 2.04 31.88 6.53
C SER A 82 3.43 32.32 6.98
N PRO A 83 4.12 33.18 6.22
CA PRO A 83 3.58 34.41 5.68
C PRO A 83 3.33 34.37 4.17
#